data_AF-A0A5C8UB25-F1
#
_entry.id   AF-A0A5C8UB25-F1
#
_cell.length_a   1.000
_cell.length_b   1.000
_cell.length_c   1.000
_cell.angle_alpha   90.00
_cell.angle_beta   90.00
_cell.angle_gamma   90.00
#
_symmetry.space_group_name_H-M   'P 1'
#
loop_
_entity.id
_entity.type
_entity.pdbx_description
1 polymer ?
#
loop_
_entity_poly.entity_id
_entity_poly.type
_entity_poly.pdbx_seq_one_letter_code
_entity_poly.pdbx_strand_id
1 'polypeptide(L)'
;MLDLTESDERAVERLSFFMLKEAYGAIASVLVTLDPEVAQTLFERIERQIEETLQRIHSQQSEGTASTGVATAIAETLVPVLEECHGHETKPSLRQPAGSPAGGEASKVQLHKIMAPQPQLTAKIVAT
;
A
#
# COMPACT_ATOMS: atom_id res chain seq x y z
N MET A 1 5.85 14.81 31.51
CA MET A 1 5.16 13.92 30.56
C MET A 1 3.70 14.32 30.61
N LEU A 2 3.09 14.70 29.49
CA LEU A 2 1.67 15.05 29.48
C LEU A 2 0.88 13.78 29.79
N ASP A 3 -0.02 13.81 30.77
CA ASP A 3 -0.98 12.74 30.97
C ASP A 3 -2.02 12.84 29.86
N LEU A 4 -1.82 12.06 28.81
CA LEU A 4 -2.76 11.92 27.71
C LEU A 4 -3.77 10.83 28.06
N THR A 5 -5.03 11.05 27.72
CA THR A 5 -6.02 9.97 27.80
C THR A 5 -5.77 8.96 26.68
N GLU A 6 -6.29 7.73 26.79
CA GLU A 6 -6.21 6.74 25.70
C GLU A 6 -6.80 7.28 24.37
N SER A 7 -7.81 8.16 24.47
CA SER A 7 -8.38 8.84 23.30
C SER A 7 -7.39 9.81 22.68
N ASP A 8 -6.62 10.52 23.50
CA ASP A 8 -5.59 11.46 23.03
C ASP A 8 -4.41 10.70 22.42
N GLU A 9 -4.01 9.56 23.00
CA GLU A 9 -2.96 8.71 22.43
C GLU A 9 -3.34 8.20 21.04
N ARG A 10 -4.56 7.68 20.87
CA ARG A 10 -5.06 7.29 19.53
C ARG A 10 -5.15 8.47 18.56
N ALA A 11 -5.49 9.66 19.07
CA ALA A 11 -5.50 10.87 18.24
C ALA A 11 -4.09 11.24 17.78
N VAL A 12 -3.09 11.12 18.66
CA VAL A 12 -1.67 11.34 18.33
C VAL A 12 -1.19 10.33 17.30
N GLU A 13 -1.50 9.04 17.44
CA GLU A 13 -1.15 8.01 16.45
C GLU A 13 -1.72 8.33 15.07
N ARG A 14 -3.03 8.63 15.01
CA ARG A 14 -3.72 8.96 13.76
C ARG A 14 -3.18 10.24 13.13
N LEU A 15 -2.93 11.28 13.93
CA LEU A 15 -2.38 12.55 13.44
C LEU A 15 -0.92 12.40 13.00
N SER A 16 -0.12 11.60 13.71
CA SER A 16 1.26 11.31 13.32
C SER A 16 1.31 10.59 11.98
N PHE A 17 0.45 9.58 11.79
CA PHE A 17 0.33 8.89 10.51
C PHE A 17 -0.13 9.84 9.40
N PHE A 18 -1.13 10.69 9.66
CA PHE A 18 -1.57 11.71 8.72
C PHE A 18 -0.43 12.66 8.32
N MET A 19 0.34 13.16 9.27
CA MET A 19 1.47 14.05 8.98
C MET A 19 2.56 13.36 8.17
N LEU A 20 2.83 12.07 8.42
CA LEU A 20 3.77 11.28 7.62
C LEU A 20 3.27 11.10 6.19
N LYS A 21 1.97 10.83 6.01
CA LYS A 21 1.33 10.79 4.69
C LYS A 21 1.54 12.12 3.94
N GLU A 22 1.20 13.24 4.56
CA GLU A 22 1.32 14.58 3.93
C GLU A 22 2.77 14.89 3.55
N ALA A 23 3.72 14.57 4.43
CA ALA A 23 5.14 14.76 4.15
C ALA A 23 5.62 13.89 2.98
N TYR A 24 5.23 12.61 2.95
CA TYR A 24 5.56 11.70 1.86
C TYR A 24 4.97 12.20 0.52
N GLY A 25 3.70 12.61 0.51
CA GLY A 25 3.05 13.17 -0.69
C GLY A 25 3.71 14.46 -1.18
N ALA A 26 4.10 15.36 -0.28
CA ALA A 26 4.82 16.58 -0.64
C ALA A 26 6.20 16.27 -1.27
N ILE A 27 6.95 15.33 -0.69
CA ILE A 27 8.23 14.88 -1.25
C ILE A 27 8.02 14.23 -2.62
N ALA A 28 7.03 13.35 -2.74
CA ALA A 28 6.72 12.66 -3.98
C ALA A 28 6.40 13.64 -5.11
N SER A 29 5.54 14.61 -4.85
CA SER A 29 5.15 15.66 -5.80
C SER A 29 6.35 16.49 -6.28
N VAL A 30 7.23 16.88 -5.36
CA VAL A 30 8.46 17.62 -5.69
C VAL A 30 9.39 16.77 -6.55
N LEU A 31 9.63 15.51 -6.16
CA LEU A 31 10.57 14.64 -6.87
C LEU A 31 10.08 14.30 -8.28
N VAL A 32 8.81 13.96 -8.44
CA VAL A 32 8.21 13.68 -9.76
C VAL A 32 8.31 14.90 -10.68
N THR A 33 8.20 16.11 -10.14
CA THR A 33 8.35 17.35 -10.92
C THR A 33 9.80 17.61 -11.35
N LEU A 34 10.78 17.20 -10.53
CA LEU A 34 12.20 17.43 -10.80
C LEU A 34 12.81 16.37 -11.72
N ASP A 35 12.57 15.10 -11.42
CA ASP A 35 13.11 13.95 -12.14
C ASP A 35 12.24 12.70 -11.90
N PRO A 36 11.33 12.35 -12.85
CA PRO A 36 10.44 11.21 -12.71
C PRO A 36 11.15 9.84 -12.59
N GLU A 37 12.31 9.66 -13.23
CA GLU A 37 13.02 8.38 -13.20
C GLU A 37 13.69 8.15 -11.84
N VAL A 38 14.27 9.21 -11.28
CA VAL A 38 14.82 9.19 -9.93
C VAL A 38 13.72 9.02 -8.90
N ALA A 39 12.58 9.69 -9.07
CA ALA A 39 11.41 9.55 -8.20
C ALA A 39 10.92 8.08 -8.18
N GLN A 40 10.74 7.47 -9.34
CA GLN A 40 10.34 6.07 -9.47
C GLN A 40 11.32 5.12 -8.77
N THR A 41 12.63 5.30 -9.01
CA THR A 41 13.67 4.47 -8.38
C THR A 41 13.64 4.61 -6.84
N LEU A 42 13.39 5.82 -6.34
CA LEU A 42 13.30 6.05 -4.90
C LEU A 42 12.05 5.40 -4.31
N PHE A 43 10.90 5.52 -4.97
CA PHE A 43 9.66 4.90 -4.55
C PHE A 43 9.78 3.38 -4.45
N GLU A 44 10.30 2.72 -5.49
CA GLU A 44 10.53 1.27 -5.48
C GLU A 44 11.44 0.82 -4.32
N ARG A 45 12.47 1.62 -4.00
CA ARG A 45 13.35 1.33 -2.86
C ARG A 45 12.64 1.47 -1.52
N ILE A 46 11.77 2.48 -1.38
CA ILE A 46 10.97 2.69 -0.17
C ILE A 46 9.98 1.54 0.00
N GLU A 47 9.27 1.17 -1.06
CA GLU A 47 8.32 0.04 -1.05
C GLU A 47 8.99 -1.26 -0.65
N ARG A 48 10.14 -1.58 -1.27
CA ARG A 48 10.89 -2.78 -0.91
C ARG A 48 11.33 -2.76 0.55
N GLN A 49 11.77 -1.61 1.07
CA GLN A 49 12.15 -1.49 2.48
C GLN A 49 10.96 -1.70 3.43
N ILE A 50 9.76 -1.25 3.04
CA ILE A 50 8.52 -1.48 3.79
C ILE A 50 8.18 -2.97 3.77
N GLU A 51 8.16 -3.61 2.60
CA GLU A 51 7.90 -5.04 2.45
C GLU A 51 8.86 -5.90 3.29
N GLU A 52 10.16 -5.63 3.20
CA GLU A 52 11.19 -6.32 3.99
C GLU A 52 10.94 -6.14 5.51
N THR A 53 10.48 -4.96 5.92
CA THR A 53 10.19 -4.67 7.34
C THR A 53 8.96 -5.43 7.82
N LEU A 54 7.89 -5.47 7.03
CA LEU A 54 6.69 -6.24 7.35
C LEU A 54 6.99 -7.75 7.40
N GLN A 55 7.82 -8.24 6.47
CA GLN A 55 8.29 -9.62 6.49
C GLN A 55 9.13 -9.92 7.75
N ARG A 56 9.96 -8.98 8.21
CA ARG A 56 10.68 -9.12 9.48
C ARG A 56 9.74 -9.18 10.67
N ILE A 57 8.74 -8.29 10.76
CA ILE A 57 7.73 -8.31 11.83
C ILE A 57 7.07 -9.69 11.90
N HIS A 58 6.62 -10.21 10.75
CA HIS A 58 6.00 -11.53 10.67
C HIS A 58 6.96 -12.66 11.05
N SER A 59 8.14 -12.73 10.43
CA SER A 59 9.09 -13.84 10.58
C SER A 59 9.74 -13.89 11.96
N GLN A 60 10.00 -12.73 12.57
CA GLN A 60 10.60 -12.62 13.89
C GLN A 60 9.58 -12.69 15.02
N GLN A 61 8.27 -12.74 14.69
CA GLN A 61 7.18 -12.70 15.66
C GLN A 61 7.33 -11.51 16.62
N SER A 62 7.63 -10.32 16.09
CA SER A 62 7.91 -9.12 16.91
C SER A 62 6.77 -8.74 17.85
N GLU A 63 5.54 -9.10 17.51
CA GLU A 63 4.30 -8.91 18.30
C GLU A 63 3.73 -10.26 18.81
N GLY A 64 4.57 -11.30 18.87
CA GLY A 64 4.15 -12.66 19.17
C GLY A 64 3.12 -13.18 18.14
N THR A 65 2.11 -13.91 18.60
CA THR A 65 1.09 -14.53 17.73
C THR A 65 0.30 -13.53 16.87
N ALA A 66 0.29 -12.24 17.24
CA ALA A 66 -0.41 -11.19 16.50
C ALA A 66 0.38 -10.67 15.28
N SER A 67 1.67 -11.02 15.15
CA SER A 67 2.60 -10.40 14.19
C SER A 67 2.12 -10.44 12.75
N THR A 68 1.51 -11.55 12.32
CA THR A 68 0.92 -11.65 10.98
C THR A 68 -0.23 -10.66 10.79
N GLY A 69 -1.16 -10.59 11.76
CA GLY A 69 -2.30 -9.68 11.68
C GLY A 69 -1.87 -8.22 11.71
N VAL A 70 -0.88 -7.88 12.53
CA VAL A 70 -0.30 -6.53 12.59
C VAL A 70 0.38 -6.18 11.26
N ALA A 71 1.23 -7.05 10.72
CA ALA A 71 1.90 -6.81 9.44
C ALA A 71 0.89 -6.62 8.29
N THR A 72 -0.17 -7.45 8.24
CA THR A 72 -1.24 -7.32 7.25
C THR A 72 -2.00 -6.00 7.42
N ALA A 73 -2.40 -5.64 8.64
CA ALA A 73 -3.13 -4.39 8.88
C ALA A 73 -2.30 -3.15 8.51
N ILE A 74 -0.99 -3.17 8.78
CA ILE A 74 -0.08 -2.09 8.36
C ILE A 74 0.00 -2.04 6.82
N ALA A 75 0.13 -3.19 6.14
CA ALA A 75 0.17 -3.23 4.68
C ALA A 75 -1.11 -2.65 4.07
N GLU A 76 -2.28 -3.09 4.52
CA GLU A 76 -3.58 -2.60 4.07
C GLU A 76 -3.76 -1.10 4.31
N THR A 77 -3.16 -0.56 5.38
CA THR A 77 -3.19 0.86 5.69
C THR A 77 -2.24 1.68 4.80
N LEU A 78 -1.08 1.13 4.43
CA LEU A 78 -0.07 1.85 3.66
C LEU A 78 -0.29 1.82 2.14
N VAL A 79 -0.82 0.73 1.58
CA VAL A 79 -1.01 0.59 0.12
C VAL A 79 -1.75 1.79 -0.49
N PRO A 80 -2.91 2.24 0.03
CA PRO A 80 -3.61 3.38 -0.55
C PRO A 80 -2.81 4.69 -0.50
N VAL A 81 -1.94 4.86 0.51
CA VAL A 81 -1.10 6.05 0.64
C VAL A 81 -0.02 6.08 -0.42
N LEU A 82 0.63 4.95 -0.67
CA LEU A 82 1.67 4.82 -1.69
C LEU A 82 1.07 5.07 -3.09
N GLU A 83 -0.05 4.41 -3.40
CA GLU A 83 -0.77 4.59 -4.67
C GLU A 83 -1.19 6.05 -4.92
N GLU A 84 -1.75 6.71 -3.90
CA GLU A 84 -2.16 8.13 -3.98
C GLU A 84 -0.96 9.04 -4.25
N CYS A 85 0.17 8.80 -3.58
CA CYS A 85 1.35 9.66 -3.68
C CYS A 85 2.16 9.42 -4.96
N HIS A 86 2.11 8.23 -5.56
CA HIS A 86 2.78 7.94 -6.84
C HIS A 86 2.03 8.53 -8.04
N GLY A 87 0.87 9.14 -7.81
CA GLY A 87 0.08 9.78 -8.86
C GLY A 87 -0.64 8.78 -9.76
N HIS A 88 -0.90 7.56 -9.28
CA HIS A 88 -1.83 6.68 -9.98
C HIS A 88 -3.24 7.24 -9.78
N GLU A 89 -3.68 8.08 -10.71
CA GLU A 89 -5.09 8.46 -10.83
C GLU A 89 -5.92 7.20 -11.11
N THR A 90 -6.26 6.43 -10.08
CA THR A 90 -7.50 5.66 -10.10
C THR A 90 -8.66 6.60 -9.78
N LYS A 91 -8.93 7.51 -10.72
CA LYS A 91 -10.24 8.12 -10.82
C LYS A 91 -10.77 7.88 -12.23
N PRO A 92 -11.80 7.03 -12.32
CA PRO A 92 -13.09 7.65 -12.55
C PRO A 92 -14.11 7.09 -11.56
N SER A 93 -14.30 7.78 -10.43
CA SER A 93 -15.57 7.65 -9.73
C SER A 93 -16.58 8.56 -10.45
N LEU A 94 -17.21 7.99 -11.49
CA LEU A 94 -18.39 8.54 -12.12
C LEU A 94 -19.47 8.75 -11.05
N ARG A 95 -19.76 10.01 -10.73
CA ARG A 95 -21.15 10.40 -10.52
C ARG A 95 -21.71 10.76 -11.90
N GLN A 96 -22.32 9.79 -12.56
CA GLN A 96 -23.17 10.03 -13.71
C GLN A 96 -24.46 9.21 -13.54
N PRO A 97 -25.64 9.85 -13.42
CA PRO A 97 -26.86 9.21 -13.86
C PRO A 97 -26.99 9.38 -15.38
N ALA A 98 -27.10 8.23 -16.04
CA ALA A 98 -27.79 7.95 -17.30
C ALA A 98 -27.54 8.86 -18.52
N GLY A 99 -26.76 8.34 -19.47
CA GLY A 99 -26.70 8.82 -20.86
C GLY A 99 -25.66 8.08 -21.69
N SER A 100 -25.97 6.84 -22.09
CA SER A 100 -25.19 5.99 -23.02
C SER A 100 -25.26 6.51 -24.48
N PRO A 101 -24.58 5.89 -25.48
CA PRO A 101 -23.26 5.25 -25.57
C PRO A 101 -22.46 5.71 -26.82
N ALA A 102 -21.14 5.49 -26.88
CA ALA A 102 -20.45 5.23 -28.17
C ALA A 102 -19.02 4.66 -27.97
N GLY A 103 -18.84 3.42 -28.43
CA GLY A 103 -17.68 2.94 -29.20
C GLY A 103 -16.27 3.09 -28.61
N GLY A 104 -15.66 1.94 -28.28
CA GLY A 104 -14.22 1.87 -27.98
C GLY A 104 -13.79 0.49 -27.52
N GLU A 105 -13.82 -0.48 -28.42
CA GLU A 105 -13.26 -1.81 -28.23
C GLU A 105 -11.72 -1.74 -28.07
N ALA A 106 -11.16 -2.73 -27.35
CA ALA A 106 -9.74 -3.07 -27.17
C ALA A 106 -9.00 -2.51 -25.93
N SER A 107 -9.15 -3.21 -24.81
CA SER A 107 -7.99 -3.76 -24.07
C SER A 107 -8.43 -4.88 -23.15
N LYS A 108 -8.73 -6.02 -23.77
CA LYS A 108 -8.99 -7.29 -23.10
C LYS A 108 -7.67 -8.08 -23.05
N VAL A 109 -6.71 -7.62 -22.24
CA VAL A 109 -5.47 -8.39 -21.98
C VAL A 109 -5.24 -8.50 -20.47
N GLN A 110 -5.65 -9.66 -19.96
CA GLN A 110 -5.01 -10.45 -18.89
C GLN A 110 -4.62 -9.76 -17.57
N LEU A 111 -5.61 -9.48 -16.72
CA LEU A 111 -5.43 -9.44 -15.26
C LEU A 111 -5.95 -10.70 -14.53
N HIS A 112 -6.49 -11.68 -15.26
CA HIS A 112 -6.92 -12.98 -14.71
C HIS A 112 -5.77 -13.93 -14.33
N LYS A 113 -4.50 -13.50 -14.42
CA LYS A 113 -3.34 -14.36 -14.16
C LYS A 113 -2.76 -14.22 -12.75
N ILE A 114 -3.26 -13.28 -11.93
CA ILE A 114 -2.71 -13.03 -10.58
C ILE A 114 -3.40 -13.89 -9.50
N MET A 115 -4.54 -14.53 -9.79
CA MET A 115 -5.28 -15.35 -8.81
C MET A 115 -5.66 -16.77 -9.29
N ALA A 116 -4.97 -17.32 -10.29
CA ALA A 116 -5.09 -18.75 -10.52
C ALA A 116 -4.32 -19.50 -9.41
N PRO A 117 -4.96 -20.40 -8.64
CA PRO A 117 -4.27 -21.17 -7.61
C PRO A 117 -3.24 -22.06 -8.29
N GLN A 118 -1.95 -21.79 -8.08
CA GLN A 118 -0.90 -22.70 -8.53
C GLN A 118 -0.91 -23.95 -7.63
N PRO A 119 -1.15 -25.16 -8.18
CA PRO A 119 -1.24 -26.40 -7.41
C PRO A 119 0.12 -26.95 -6.94
N GLN A 120 1.20 -26.16 -6.98
CA GLN A 120 2.56 -26.65 -6.74
C GLN A 120 3.16 -26.23 -5.39
N LEU A 121 2.49 -25.36 -4.61
CA LEU A 121 3.01 -24.96 -3.29
C LEU A 121 2.55 -25.83 -2.12
N THR A 122 1.69 -26.83 -2.35
CA THR A 122 1.20 -27.73 -1.29
C THR A 122 2.15 -28.91 -1.01
N ALA A 123 3.15 -29.16 -1.86
CA ALA A 123 3.98 -30.36 -1.77
C ALA A 123 5.30 -30.20 -0.98
N LYS A 124 5.64 -29.00 -0.47
CA LYS A 124 6.93 -28.79 0.24
C LYS A 124 6.85 -28.46 1.74
N ILE A 125 5.65 -28.43 2.33
CA ILE A 125 5.47 -28.15 3.77
C ILE A 125 5.16 -29.44 4.57
N VAL A 126 5.47 -30.63 4.04
CA VAL A 126 5.34 -31.92 4.78
C VAL A 126 6.64 -32.73 4.79
N ALA A 127 7.76 -32.14 4.37
CA ALA A 127 9.03 -32.85 4.36
C ALA A 127 10.21 -31.93 4.66
N THR A 128 10.26 -31.32 5.84
CA THR A 128 11.52 -31.05 6.54
C THR A 128 11.26 -30.88 8.03
#